data_AF-A0A7Z7BXD4-F1
#
_entry.id   AF-A0A7Z7BXD4-F1
#
_cell.length_a   1.000
_cell.length_b   1.000
_cell.length_c   1.000
_cell.angle_alpha   90.00
_cell.angle_beta   90.00
_cell.angle_gamma   90.00
#
_symmetry.space_group_name_H-M   'P 1'
#
loop_
_entity.id
_entity.type
_entity.pdbx_description
1 polymer ?
#
loop_
_entity_poly.entity_id
_entity_poly.type
_entity_poly.pdbx_seq_one_letter_code
_entity_poly.pdbx_strand_id
1 'polypeptide(L)'
;MSTASSAPNPYAWVRHLLPRVVIGALIAAALVGVYAVILGRFDDTCWRLIGTIALFVFFALISWYDADVSARRASWFGAVSVVTSVYLFGIGLWKVWVPDVQPVDGLYGSDGYDPWWQPFSWFLLVLVTRIGLLHIHLVLNTQRRFTGPIMSKVTVATLVLVGLLTAGLSLPLIWTHVDFGETYWRLVAVVAILDALGTVLIPLTYSLFGPKAVRPAPAPYAGPGAMPYAPPPVQAPAQGPTFAPAAAPAATPGWTPTAPPTPVAAPAPAAAPASAAAPVSAYPRLDASAGLRLEWPRYINGQPLPARPDGSPDFTGVVGY
;
A
#
# COMPACT_ATOMS: atom_id res chain seq x y z
N MET A 1 -18.32 -27.31 28.48
CA MET A 1 -17.43 -27.79 27.41
C MET A 1 -18.29 -28.12 26.22
N SER A 2 -18.36 -27.23 25.22
CA SER A 2 -19.17 -27.43 24.01
C SER A 2 -18.22 -27.62 22.83
N THR A 3 -18.15 -28.84 22.32
CA THR A 3 -17.39 -29.20 21.13
C THR A 3 -18.15 -28.74 19.89
N ALA A 4 -17.70 -27.67 19.24
CA ALA A 4 -18.24 -27.25 17.96
C ALA A 4 -17.87 -28.30 16.89
N SER A 5 -18.89 -28.94 16.32
CA SER A 5 -18.75 -29.89 15.22
C SER A 5 -18.40 -29.11 13.94
N SER A 6 -17.17 -29.24 13.44
CA SER A 6 -16.78 -28.68 12.13
C SER A 6 -17.60 -29.36 11.04
N ALA A 7 -18.44 -28.58 10.35
CA ALA A 7 -19.19 -29.07 9.20
C ALA A 7 -18.21 -29.54 8.09
N PRO A 8 -18.43 -30.71 7.46
CA PRO A 8 -17.57 -31.20 6.39
C PRO A 8 -17.63 -30.25 5.20
N ASN A 9 -16.46 -29.77 4.77
CA ASN A 9 -16.34 -28.84 3.65
C ASN A 9 -16.76 -29.54 2.34
N PRO A 10 -17.89 -29.16 1.71
CA PRO A 10 -18.46 -29.87 0.56
C PRO A 10 -17.59 -29.80 -0.71
N TYR A 11 -16.53 -28.97 -0.70
CA TYR A 11 -15.64 -28.76 -1.83
C TYR A 11 -14.35 -29.57 -1.77
N ALA A 12 -14.19 -30.46 -0.78
CA ALA A 12 -12.97 -31.27 -0.63
C ALA A 12 -12.71 -32.19 -1.84
N TRP A 13 -13.76 -32.72 -2.47
CA TRP A 13 -13.65 -33.57 -3.65
C TRP A 13 -13.25 -32.79 -4.92
N VAL A 14 -13.73 -31.56 -5.06
CA VAL A 14 -13.40 -30.65 -6.18
C VAL A 14 -11.90 -30.37 -6.21
N ARG A 15 -11.25 -30.25 -5.04
CA ARG A 15 -9.80 -30.04 -4.93
C ARG A 15 -8.96 -31.14 -5.57
N HIS A 16 -9.48 -32.38 -5.62
CA HIS A 16 -8.78 -33.51 -6.24
C HIS A 16 -9.15 -33.72 -7.71
N LEU A 17 -10.34 -33.30 -8.12
CA LEU A 17 -10.77 -33.35 -9.52
C LEU A 17 -10.12 -32.28 -10.38
N LEU A 18 -10.04 -31.05 -9.86
CA LEU A 18 -9.50 -29.90 -10.59
C LEU A 18 -8.12 -30.18 -11.21
N PRO A 19 -7.10 -30.66 -10.46
CA PRO A 19 -5.80 -30.95 -11.04
C PRO A 19 -5.84 -32.08 -12.08
N ARG A 20 -6.68 -33.12 -11.90
CA ARG A 20 -6.77 -34.22 -12.87
C ARG A 20 -7.38 -33.78 -14.19
N VAL A 21 -8.40 -32.93 -14.14
CA VAL A 21 -9.04 -32.35 -15.33
C VAL A 21 -8.07 -31.39 -16.02
N VAL A 22 -7.35 -30.56 -15.27
CA VAL A 22 -6.32 -29.67 -15.82
C VAL A 22 -5.23 -30.49 -16.52
N ILE A 23 -4.67 -31.50 -15.85
CA ILE A 23 -3.64 -32.38 -16.43
C ILE A 23 -4.16 -33.09 -17.69
N GLY A 24 -5.37 -33.64 -17.67
CA GLY A 24 -5.97 -34.30 -18.82
C GLY A 24 -6.19 -33.36 -20.01
N ALA A 25 -6.69 -32.14 -19.76
CA ALA A 25 -6.84 -31.12 -20.80
C ALA A 25 -5.49 -30.69 -21.38
N LEU A 26 -4.45 -30.60 -20.54
CA LEU A 26 -3.10 -30.23 -20.96
C LEU A 26 -2.46 -31.30 -21.87
N ILE A 27 -2.62 -32.57 -21.53
CA ILE A 27 -2.18 -33.71 -22.36
C ILE A 27 -2.94 -33.72 -23.70
N ALA A 28 -4.26 -33.56 -23.67
CA ALA A 28 -5.07 -33.54 -24.90
C ALA A 28 -4.69 -32.36 -25.82
N ALA A 29 -4.50 -31.17 -25.27
CA ALA A 29 -4.04 -30.00 -26.02
C ALA A 29 -2.65 -30.21 -26.64
N ALA A 30 -1.73 -30.84 -25.90
CA ALA A 30 -0.40 -31.16 -26.43
C ALA A 30 -0.47 -32.15 -27.61
N LEU A 31 -1.29 -33.19 -27.51
CA LEU A 31 -1.48 -34.15 -28.60
C LEU A 31 -2.10 -33.51 -29.85
N VAL A 32 -3.09 -32.62 -29.67
CA VAL A 32 -3.68 -31.84 -30.78
C VAL A 32 -2.63 -30.94 -31.42
N GLY A 33 -1.78 -30.29 -30.63
CA GLY A 33 -0.67 -29.49 -31.13
C GLY A 33 0.32 -30.30 -31.98
N VAL A 34 0.74 -31.46 -31.50
CA VAL A 34 1.63 -32.37 -32.26
C VAL A 34 0.97 -32.84 -33.55
N TYR A 35 -0.32 -33.22 -33.51
CA TYR A 35 -1.08 -33.64 -34.69
C TYR A 35 -1.17 -32.51 -35.74
N ALA A 36 -1.43 -31.28 -35.31
CA ALA A 36 -1.49 -30.10 -36.18
C ALA A 36 -0.13 -29.81 -36.84
N VAL A 37 0.98 -29.99 -36.13
CA VAL A 37 2.34 -29.81 -36.67
C VAL A 37 2.66 -30.85 -37.75
N ILE A 38 2.25 -32.10 -37.55
CA ILE A 38 2.52 -33.20 -38.52
C ILE A 38 1.77 -32.97 -39.85
N LEU A 39 0.58 -32.37 -39.81
CA LEU A 39 -0.27 -32.14 -40.98
C LEU A 39 -0.08 -30.78 -41.67
N GLY A 40 0.56 -29.82 -41.00
CA GLY A 40 0.49 -28.41 -41.36
C GLY A 40 1.34 -28.00 -42.58
N ARG A 41 0.67 -27.57 -43.66
CA ARG A 41 1.22 -26.51 -44.53
C ARG A 41 1.08 -25.19 -43.77
N PHE A 42 2.19 -24.67 -43.26
CA PHE A 42 2.20 -23.41 -42.50
C PHE A 42 2.08 -22.21 -43.45
N ASP A 43 0.85 -21.91 -43.85
CA ASP A 43 0.54 -20.65 -44.53
C ASP A 43 0.57 -19.47 -43.54
N ASP A 44 0.63 -18.26 -44.07
CA ASP A 44 0.69 -17.01 -43.30
C ASP A 44 -0.47 -16.89 -42.29
N THR A 45 -1.66 -17.36 -42.67
CA THR A 45 -2.84 -17.36 -41.78
C THR A 45 -2.63 -18.22 -40.52
N CYS A 46 -1.92 -19.34 -40.64
CA CYS A 46 -1.63 -20.22 -39.51
C CYS A 46 -0.73 -19.51 -38.48
N TRP A 47 0.32 -18.83 -38.94
CA TRP A 47 1.21 -18.06 -38.07
C TRP A 47 0.51 -16.91 -37.36
N ARG A 48 -0.43 -16.23 -38.02
CA ARG A 48 -1.25 -15.19 -37.39
C ARG A 48 -2.14 -15.75 -36.28
N LEU A 49 -2.79 -16.89 -36.52
CA LEU A 49 -3.61 -17.56 -35.51
C LEU A 49 -2.75 -17.99 -34.30
N ILE A 50 -1.60 -18.61 -34.53
CA ILE A 50 -0.65 -18.96 -33.46
C ILE A 50 -0.22 -17.71 -32.68
N GLY A 51 0.11 -16.62 -33.37
CA GLY A 51 0.46 -15.34 -32.77
C GLY A 51 -0.63 -14.77 -31.86
N THR A 52 -1.90 -14.82 -32.29
CA THR A 52 -3.02 -14.39 -31.44
C THR A 52 -3.19 -15.25 -30.19
N ILE A 53 -3.07 -16.57 -30.32
CA ILE A 53 -3.17 -17.48 -29.16
C ILE A 53 -2.03 -17.21 -28.19
N ALA A 54 -0.80 -17.07 -28.68
CA ALA A 54 0.36 -16.74 -27.86
C ALA A 54 0.18 -15.39 -27.12
N LEU A 55 -0.37 -14.38 -27.80
CA LEU A 55 -0.70 -13.09 -27.21
C LEU A 55 -1.71 -13.23 -26.06
N PHE A 56 -2.80 -13.98 -26.28
CA PHE A 56 -3.79 -14.26 -25.23
C PHE A 56 -3.18 -14.96 -24.02
N VAL A 57 -2.38 -16.00 -24.24
CA VAL A 57 -1.71 -16.73 -23.17
C VAL A 57 -0.78 -15.81 -22.38
N PHE A 58 0.03 -15.00 -23.07
CA PHE A 58 0.93 -14.03 -22.45
C PHE A 58 0.18 -13.03 -21.57
N PHE A 59 -0.91 -12.45 -22.06
CA PHE A 59 -1.71 -11.50 -21.27
C PHE A 59 -2.51 -12.16 -20.14
N ALA A 60 -2.92 -13.42 -20.29
CA ALA A 60 -3.52 -14.17 -19.19
C ALA A 60 -2.51 -14.38 -18.05
N LEU A 61 -1.25 -14.74 -18.37
CA LEU A 61 -0.18 -14.90 -17.38
C LEU A 61 0.15 -13.57 -16.69
N ILE A 62 0.26 -12.49 -17.45
CA ILE A 62 0.46 -11.14 -16.90
C ILE A 62 -0.71 -10.71 -16.03
N SER A 63 -1.95 -10.95 -16.46
CA SER A 63 -3.13 -10.57 -15.69
C SER A 63 -3.19 -11.31 -14.36
N TRP A 64 -2.78 -12.59 -14.33
CA TRP A 64 -2.63 -13.33 -13.09
C TRP A 64 -1.55 -12.73 -12.18
N TYR A 65 -0.38 -12.37 -12.73
CA TYR A 65 0.67 -11.68 -11.99
C TYR A 65 0.21 -10.33 -11.42
N ASP A 66 -0.46 -9.51 -12.25
CA ASP A 66 -1.00 -8.21 -11.84
C ASP A 66 -2.11 -8.37 -10.78
N ALA A 67 -2.89 -9.46 -10.81
CA ALA A 67 -3.88 -9.76 -9.78
C ALA A 67 -3.23 -10.06 -8.41
N ASP A 68 -2.15 -10.87 -8.37
CA ASP A 68 -1.42 -11.14 -7.13
C ASP A 68 -0.70 -9.88 -6.60
N VAL A 69 -0.14 -9.08 -7.50
CA VAL A 69 0.54 -7.82 -7.15
C VAL A 69 -0.46 -6.75 -6.67
N SER A 70 -1.62 -6.64 -7.30
CA SER A 70 -2.65 -5.64 -6.94
C SER A 70 -3.37 -5.95 -5.64
N ALA A 71 -3.55 -7.23 -5.29
CA ALA A 71 -4.11 -7.64 -4.00
C ALA A 71 -3.31 -7.11 -2.79
N ARG A 72 -2.03 -6.77 -2.98
CA ARG A 72 -1.13 -6.25 -1.94
C ARG A 72 -0.94 -4.73 -1.98
N ARG A 73 -1.56 -4.01 -2.94
CA ARG A 73 -1.20 -2.62 -3.27
C ARG A 73 -2.41 -1.71 -3.51
N ALA A 74 -2.15 -0.41 -3.67
CA ALA A 74 -3.19 0.60 -3.90
C ALA A 74 -3.96 0.34 -5.21
N SER A 75 -5.28 0.45 -5.17
CA SER A 75 -6.21 0.12 -6.27
C SER A 75 -5.92 0.84 -7.60
N TRP A 76 -5.44 2.08 -7.53
CA TRP A 76 -4.99 2.86 -8.69
C TRP A 76 -3.93 2.15 -9.53
N PHE A 77 -2.98 1.43 -8.90
CA PHE A 77 -1.91 0.74 -9.62
C PHE A 77 -2.45 -0.39 -10.49
N GLY A 78 -3.46 -1.12 -9.99
CA GLY A 78 -4.15 -2.14 -10.77
C GLY A 78 -4.79 -1.55 -12.03
N ALA A 79 -5.45 -0.40 -11.92
CA ALA A 79 -6.07 0.27 -13.06
C ALA A 79 -5.05 0.66 -14.15
N VAL A 80 -3.91 1.26 -13.76
CA VAL A 80 -2.84 1.62 -14.71
C VAL A 80 -2.29 0.37 -15.41
N SER A 81 -2.01 -0.69 -14.65
CA SER A 81 -1.46 -1.91 -15.23
C SER A 81 -2.44 -2.60 -16.20
N VAL A 82 -3.74 -2.57 -15.90
CA VAL A 82 -4.79 -3.05 -16.80
C VAL A 82 -4.83 -2.21 -18.08
N VAL A 83 -4.82 -0.88 -17.97
CA VAL A 83 -4.80 0.02 -19.15
C VAL A 83 -3.56 -0.23 -20.00
N THR A 84 -2.38 -0.33 -19.39
CA THR A 84 -1.15 -0.70 -20.10
C THR A 84 -1.27 -2.06 -20.77
N SER A 85 -1.88 -3.05 -20.10
CA SER A 85 -2.05 -4.38 -20.67
C SER A 85 -2.97 -4.36 -21.89
N VAL A 86 -4.11 -3.67 -21.82
CA VAL A 86 -5.04 -3.49 -22.94
C VAL A 86 -4.35 -2.79 -24.12
N TYR A 87 -3.58 -1.73 -23.84
CA TYR A 87 -2.79 -1.02 -24.84
C TYR A 87 -1.78 -1.95 -25.56
N LEU A 88 -0.98 -2.71 -24.79
CA LEU A 88 0.02 -3.63 -25.34
C LEU A 88 -0.61 -4.79 -26.12
N PHE A 89 -1.76 -5.29 -25.68
CA PHE A 89 -2.54 -6.31 -26.37
C PHE A 89 -3.06 -5.78 -27.71
N GLY A 90 -3.62 -4.57 -27.72
CA GLY A 90 -4.11 -3.93 -28.95
C GLY A 90 -3.00 -3.75 -29.99
N ILE A 91 -1.83 -3.25 -29.58
CA ILE A 91 -0.67 -3.11 -30.48
C ILE A 91 -0.14 -4.47 -30.94
N GLY A 92 -0.09 -5.47 -30.07
CA GLY A 92 0.33 -6.83 -30.44
C GLY A 92 -0.60 -7.46 -31.45
N LEU A 93 -1.91 -7.34 -31.23
CA LEU A 93 -2.92 -7.86 -32.16
C LEU A 93 -2.85 -7.15 -33.52
N TRP A 94 -2.66 -5.83 -33.50
CA TRP A 94 -2.46 -5.05 -34.71
C TRP A 94 -1.24 -5.52 -35.50
N LYS A 95 -0.08 -5.69 -34.86
CA LYS A 95 1.15 -6.21 -35.51
C LYS A 95 1.02 -7.65 -36.01
N VAL A 96 0.21 -8.49 -35.37
CA VAL A 96 -0.03 -9.88 -35.85
C VAL A 96 -0.87 -9.88 -37.12
N TRP A 97 -1.79 -8.93 -37.30
CA TRP A 97 -2.75 -8.96 -38.40
C TRP A 97 -2.44 -8.00 -39.55
N VAL A 98 -1.74 -6.91 -39.29
CA VAL A 98 -1.36 -5.97 -40.34
C VAL A 98 -0.11 -6.50 -41.02
N PRO A 99 -0.20 -6.88 -42.31
CA PRO A 99 0.96 -7.30 -43.04
C PRO A 99 1.91 -6.12 -43.13
N ASP A 100 3.13 -6.32 -42.69
CA ASP A 100 4.22 -5.45 -43.05
C ASP A 100 4.36 -5.51 -44.56
N VAL A 101 4.16 -4.35 -45.18
CA VAL A 101 4.19 -4.16 -46.62
C VAL A 101 5.43 -4.86 -47.16
N GLN A 102 5.23 -6.02 -47.78
CA GLN A 102 6.30 -6.67 -48.51
C GLN A 102 6.66 -5.73 -49.65
N PRO A 103 7.93 -5.32 -49.78
CA PRO A 103 8.34 -4.55 -50.94
C PRO A 103 8.12 -5.46 -52.16
N VAL A 104 7.09 -5.13 -52.92
CA VAL A 104 6.90 -5.64 -54.26
C VAL A 104 8.09 -5.14 -55.07
N ASP A 105 8.89 -6.09 -55.54
CA ASP A 105 9.86 -5.92 -56.62
C ASP A 105 10.97 -4.88 -56.41
N GLY A 106 11.87 -5.13 -55.44
CA GLY A 106 13.29 -4.73 -55.52
C GLY A 106 13.66 -3.26 -55.81
N LEU A 107 12.71 -2.31 -55.74
CA LEU A 107 12.90 -0.95 -56.25
C LEU A 107 12.94 0.13 -55.15
N TYR A 108 12.90 -0.24 -53.88
CA TYR A 108 13.24 0.67 -52.78
C TYR A 108 14.44 0.14 -52.03
N GLY A 109 15.35 1.06 -51.75
CA GLY A 109 16.74 0.84 -51.41
C GLY A 109 17.01 -0.02 -50.19
N SER A 110 18.30 -0.21 -49.98
CA SER A 110 18.97 -0.98 -48.94
C SER A 110 18.72 -0.50 -47.50
N ASP A 111 17.47 -0.22 -47.12
CA ASP A 111 17.12 0.19 -45.76
C ASP A 111 16.51 -1.02 -45.04
N GLY A 112 17.36 -2.02 -44.79
CA GLY A 112 17.35 -2.91 -43.63
C GLY A 112 16.01 -3.38 -43.04
N TYR A 113 15.00 -3.69 -43.86
CA TYR A 113 13.77 -4.30 -43.36
C TYR A 113 14.02 -5.77 -43.05
N ASP A 114 14.54 -6.03 -41.85
CA ASP A 114 14.91 -7.37 -41.44
C ASP A 114 13.69 -8.08 -40.82
N PRO A 115 13.05 -9.04 -41.52
CA PRO A 115 11.77 -9.61 -41.10
C PRO A 115 11.85 -10.32 -39.75
N TRP A 116 13.05 -10.74 -39.33
CA TRP A 116 13.27 -11.40 -38.04
C TRP A 116 13.24 -10.44 -36.85
N TRP A 117 13.55 -9.15 -37.02
CA TRP A 117 13.59 -8.16 -35.94
C TRP A 117 12.18 -7.69 -35.50
N GLN A 118 11.23 -7.79 -36.42
CA GLN A 118 9.85 -7.36 -36.26
C GLN A 118 9.13 -7.90 -35.02
N PRO A 119 9.12 -9.22 -34.74
CA PRO A 119 8.55 -9.74 -33.50
C PRO A 119 9.28 -9.23 -32.24
N PHE A 120 10.61 -9.04 -32.30
CA PHE A 120 11.38 -8.52 -31.17
C PHE A 120 11.03 -7.07 -30.82
N SER A 121 10.66 -6.24 -31.80
CA SER A 121 10.20 -4.86 -31.54
C SER A 121 8.99 -4.81 -30.60
N TRP A 122 8.04 -5.75 -30.73
CA TRP A 122 6.89 -5.83 -29.84
C TRP A 122 7.31 -6.27 -28.43
N PHE A 123 8.20 -7.27 -28.31
CA PHE A 123 8.75 -7.67 -27.01
C PHE A 123 9.51 -6.51 -26.33
N LEU A 124 10.29 -5.73 -27.08
CA LEU A 124 10.96 -4.53 -26.58
C LEU A 124 9.95 -3.45 -26.15
N LEU A 125 8.85 -3.27 -26.89
CA LEU A 125 7.79 -2.34 -26.51
C LEU A 125 7.16 -2.74 -25.18
N VAL A 126 6.84 -4.03 -25.01
CA VAL A 126 6.35 -4.57 -23.75
C VAL A 126 7.38 -4.33 -22.63
N LEU A 127 8.66 -4.62 -22.88
CA LEU A 127 9.73 -4.45 -21.92
C LEU A 127 9.87 -2.98 -21.48
N VAL A 128 9.98 -2.05 -22.42
CA VAL A 128 10.10 -0.60 -22.16
C VAL A 128 8.90 -0.11 -21.35
N THR A 129 7.69 -0.48 -21.74
CA THR A 129 6.47 -0.02 -21.07
C THR A 129 6.37 -0.59 -19.64
N ARG A 130 6.76 -1.85 -19.44
CA ARG A 130 6.79 -2.50 -18.12
C ARG A 130 7.91 -1.96 -17.23
N ILE A 131 9.09 -1.68 -17.79
CA ILE A 131 10.18 -1.00 -17.07
C ILE A 131 9.74 0.40 -16.65
N GLY A 132 9.05 1.15 -17.50
CA GLY A 132 8.47 2.45 -17.16
C GLY A 132 7.50 2.37 -15.97
N LEU A 133 6.59 1.40 -15.97
CA LEU A 133 5.70 1.14 -14.82
C LEU A 133 6.46 0.74 -13.56
N LEU A 134 7.49 -0.10 -13.69
CA LEU A 134 8.37 -0.49 -12.58
C LEU A 134 9.10 0.73 -12.01
N HIS A 135 9.55 1.64 -12.87
CA HIS A 135 10.24 2.85 -12.48
C HIS A 135 9.30 3.79 -11.71
N ILE A 136 8.10 4.04 -12.25
CA ILE A 136 7.04 4.79 -11.54
C ILE A 136 6.78 4.18 -10.17
N HIS A 137 6.70 2.85 -10.11
CA HIS A 137 6.50 2.13 -8.85
C HIS A 137 7.65 2.37 -7.87
N LEU A 138 8.90 2.24 -8.32
CA LEU A 138 10.08 2.42 -7.49
C LEU A 138 10.18 3.84 -6.93
N VAL A 139 9.85 4.84 -7.74
CA VAL A 139 9.78 6.24 -7.32
C VAL A 139 8.69 6.44 -6.26
N LEU A 140 7.48 5.96 -6.51
CA LEU A 140 6.37 6.07 -5.55
C LEU A 140 6.66 5.35 -4.23
N ASN A 141 7.32 4.19 -4.28
CA ASN A 141 7.72 3.46 -3.09
C ASN A 141 8.78 4.22 -2.28
N THR A 142 9.74 4.85 -2.96
CA THR A 142 10.77 5.70 -2.33
C THR A 142 10.13 6.92 -1.66
N GLN A 143 9.13 7.53 -2.29
CA GLN A 143 8.45 8.74 -1.79
C GLN A 143 7.56 8.50 -0.57
N ARG A 144 7.08 7.28 -0.33
CA ARG A 144 6.35 6.94 0.92
C ARG A 144 7.19 7.22 2.18
N ARG A 145 8.52 7.29 2.07
CA ARG A 145 9.42 7.65 3.16
C ARG A 145 9.62 9.18 3.32
N PHE A 146 9.19 10.01 2.36
CA PHE A 146 9.57 11.42 2.24
C PHE A 146 8.39 12.35 1.92
N THR A 147 7.53 12.63 2.90
CA THR A 147 6.29 13.43 2.74
C THR A 147 6.52 14.96 2.76
N GLY A 148 7.56 15.46 2.09
CA GLY A 148 7.84 16.90 2.00
C GLY A 148 7.15 17.57 0.80
N PRO A 149 6.62 18.81 0.91
CA PRO A 149 5.93 19.50 -0.20
C PRO A 149 6.84 19.81 -1.40
N ILE A 150 8.13 20.10 -1.17
CA ILE A 150 9.13 20.26 -2.23
C ILE A 150 9.37 18.91 -2.93
N MET A 151 9.44 17.83 -2.15
CA MET A 151 9.68 16.49 -2.67
C MET A 151 8.52 15.96 -3.52
N SER A 152 7.29 16.38 -3.21
CA SER A 152 6.12 16.10 -4.05
C SER A 152 6.25 16.71 -5.45
N LYS A 153 6.79 17.93 -5.60
CA LYS A 153 6.97 18.55 -6.93
C LYS A 153 8.04 17.82 -7.74
N VAL A 154 9.16 17.48 -7.11
CA VAL A 154 10.24 16.71 -7.75
C VAL A 154 9.73 15.34 -8.19
N THR A 155 8.93 14.67 -7.36
CA THR A 155 8.30 13.39 -7.68
C THR A 155 7.42 13.48 -8.90
N VAL A 156 6.53 14.47 -8.96
CA VAL A 156 5.66 14.67 -10.12
C VAL A 156 6.49 14.93 -11.37
N ALA A 157 7.55 15.75 -11.27
CA ALA A 157 8.46 15.98 -12.38
C ALA A 157 9.15 14.69 -12.87
N THR A 158 9.66 13.86 -11.96
CA THR A 158 10.26 12.55 -12.32
C THR A 158 9.22 11.62 -12.93
N LEU A 159 8.01 11.54 -12.37
CA LEU A 159 6.94 10.71 -12.93
C LEU A 159 6.55 11.15 -14.36
N VAL A 160 6.48 12.45 -14.60
CA VAL A 160 6.24 13.01 -15.93
C VAL A 160 7.39 12.68 -16.88
N LEU A 161 8.64 12.81 -16.43
CA LEU A 161 9.84 12.45 -17.21
C LEU A 161 9.86 10.96 -17.58
N VAL A 162 9.62 10.06 -16.63
CA VAL A 162 9.51 8.62 -16.89
C VAL A 162 8.40 8.34 -17.89
N GLY A 163 7.22 8.95 -17.71
CA GLY A 163 6.09 8.79 -18.62
C GLY A 163 6.43 9.25 -20.04
N LEU A 164 7.08 10.40 -20.17
CA LEU A 164 7.47 10.99 -21.45
C LEU A 164 8.60 10.19 -22.11
N LEU A 165 9.55 9.68 -21.34
CA LEU A 165 10.60 8.79 -21.83
C LEU A 165 10.02 7.47 -22.34
N THR A 166 9.09 6.88 -21.58
CA THR A 166 8.40 5.64 -21.95
C THR A 166 7.56 5.83 -23.21
N ALA A 167 6.79 6.93 -23.28
CA ALA A 167 6.01 7.29 -24.46
C ALA A 167 6.92 7.56 -25.67
N GLY A 168 8.02 8.28 -25.45
CA GLY A 168 9.10 8.49 -26.42
C GLY A 168 9.55 7.16 -26.98
N LEU A 169 10.18 6.30 -26.18
CA LEU A 169 10.67 5.00 -26.64
C LEU A 169 9.59 4.06 -27.23
N SER A 170 8.32 4.20 -26.83
CA SER A 170 7.24 3.37 -27.37
C SER A 170 6.92 3.68 -28.84
N LEU A 171 6.96 4.96 -29.25
CA LEU A 171 6.61 5.41 -30.60
C LEU A 171 7.40 4.70 -31.72
N PRO A 172 8.74 4.67 -31.70
CA PRO A 172 9.53 4.00 -32.74
C PRO A 172 9.41 2.47 -32.71
N LEU A 173 8.99 1.90 -31.58
CA LEU A 173 8.74 0.45 -31.47
C LEU A 173 7.37 0.07 -32.06
N ILE A 174 6.39 0.98 -32.02
CA ILE A 174 5.10 0.82 -32.71
C ILE A 174 5.33 0.94 -34.21
N TRP A 175 5.94 2.05 -34.64
CA TRP A 175 6.16 2.40 -36.04
C TRP A 175 7.62 2.19 -36.44
N THR A 176 8.01 0.93 -36.59
CA THR A 176 9.39 0.55 -36.93
C THR A 176 9.81 0.94 -38.35
N HIS A 177 8.84 1.28 -39.22
CA HIS A 177 9.09 1.69 -40.60
C HIS A 177 9.25 3.21 -40.77
N VAL A 178 9.02 4.00 -39.71
CA VAL A 178 9.15 5.46 -39.77
C VAL A 178 10.54 5.85 -39.29
N ASP A 179 11.26 6.61 -40.10
CA ASP A 179 12.46 7.30 -39.63
C ASP A 179 12.04 8.58 -38.89
N PHE A 180 12.28 8.61 -37.58
CA PHE A 180 11.95 9.76 -36.73
C PHE A 180 12.99 10.88 -36.81
N GLY A 181 14.11 10.63 -37.49
CA GLY A 181 15.20 11.58 -37.66
C GLY A 181 15.97 11.88 -36.38
N GLU A 182 17.08 12.58 -36.56
CA GLU A 182 18.05 12.86 -35.50
C GLU A 182 17.48 13.74 -34.37
N THR A 183 16.65 14.73 -34.69
CA THR A 183 16.07 15.66 -33.71
C THR A 183 15.22 14.93 -32.67
N TYR A 184 14.47 13.92 -33.10
CA TYR A 184 13.64 13.12 -32.22
C TYR A 184 14.49 12.33 -31.21
N TRP A 185 15.52 11.62 -31.69
CA TRP A 185 16.42 10.86 -30.83
C TRP A 185 17.17 11.74 -29.83
N ARG A 186 17.52 12.97 -30.23
CA ARG A 186 18.08 13.98 -29.31
C ARG A 186 17.11 14.36 -28.21
N LEU A 187 15.82 14.59 -28.53
CA LEU A 187 14.81 14.90 -27.51
C LEU A 187 14.60 13.73 -26.55
N VAL A 188 14.50 12.50 -27.06
CA VAL A 188 14.40 11.30 -26.22
C VAL A 188 15.62 11.16 -25.32
N ALA A 189 16.83 11.39 -25.85
CA ALA A 189 18.06 11.34 -25.07
C ALA A 189 18.11 12.42 -23.97
N VAL A 190 17.67 13.65 -24.26
CA VAL A 190 17.58 14.74 -23.26
C VAL A 190 16.63 14.34 -22.12
N VAL A 191 15.47 13.78 -22.46
CA VAL A 191 14.49 13.32 -21.46
C VAL A 191 15.07 12.16 -20.64
N ALA A 192 15.79 11.23 -21.27
CA ALA A 192 16.46 10.12 -20.59
C ALA A 192 17.52 10.60 -19.59
N ILE A 193 18.33 11.60 -19.97
CA ILE A 193 19.33 12.20 -19.08
C ILE A 193 18.66 12.91 -17.92
N LEU A 194 17.60 13.69 -18.18
CA LEU A 194 16.82 14.37 -17.13
C LEU A 194 16.18 13.39 -16.15
N ASP A 195 15.65 12.27 -16.65
CA ASP A 195 15.09 11.20 -15.84
C ASP A 195 16.16 10.55 -14.95
N ALA A 196 17.29 10.15 -15.55
CA ALA A 196 18.43 9.60 -14.82
C ALA A 196 18.94 10.57 -13.75
N LEU A 197 19.04 11.86 -14.08
CA LEU A 197 19.43 12.90 -13.12
C LEU A 197 18.41 13.01 -11.97
N GLY A 198 17.11 13.00 -12.28
CA GLY A 198 16.04 13.05 -11.29
C GLY A 198 16.09 11.87 -10.30
N THR A 199 16.36 10.67 -10.80
CA THR A 199 16.46 9.47 -9.95
C THR A 199 17.66 9.49 -9.00
N VAL A 200 18.79 10.07 -9.44
CA VAL A 200 20.02 10.19 -8.63
C VAL A 200 19.94 11.34 -7.64
N LEU A 201 19.28 12.44 -7.99
CA LEU A 201 19.14 13.59 -7.08
C LEU A 201 18.33 13.25 -5.83
N ILE A 202 17.25 12.47 -5.96
CA ILE A 202 16.36 12.11 -4.85
C ILE A 202 17.11 11.55 -3.62
N PRO A 203 17.92 10.48 -3.74
CA PRO A 203 18.67 9.94 -2.61
C PRO A 203 19.80 10.86 -2.14
N LEU A 204 20.45 11.62 -3.03
CA LEU A 204 21.52 12.56 -2.65
C LEU A 204 21.00 13.73 -1.83
N THR A 205 19.91 14.37 -2.27
CA THR A 205 19.24 15.43 -1.51
C THR A 205 18.81 14.90 -0.14
N TYR A 206 18.31 13.65 -0.07
CA TYR A 206 18.02 13.03 1.22
C TYR A 206 19.27 12.76 2.08
N SER A 207 20.39 12.31 1.50
CA SER A 207 21.62 12.12 2.26
C SER A 207 22.18 13.43 2.82
N LEU A 208 22.01 14.55 2.10
CA LEU A 208 22.50 15.85 2.53
C LEU A 208 21.57 16.54 3.55
N PHE A 209 20.26 16.41 3.37
CA PHE A 209 19.25 17.16 4.14
C PHE A 209 18.35 16.27 5.01
N GLY A 210 18.61 14.96 5.06
CA GLY A 210 17.85 14.00 5.82
C GLY A 210 17.97 14.23 7.33
N PRO A 211 16.91 13.97 8.11
CA PRO A 211 16.96 14.11 9.56
C PRO A 211 18.09 13.25 10.12
N LYS A 212 19.07 13.89 10.81
CA LYS A 212 20.08 13.15 11.58
C LYS A 212 19.31 12.25 12.54
N ALA A 213 19.49 10.93 12.40
CA ALA A 213 18.91 9.98 13.34
C ALA A 213 19.28 10.45 14.75
N VAL A 214 18.26 10.71 15.57
CA VAL A 214 18.46 11.03 16.98
C VAL A 214 19.19 9.81 17.54
N ARG A 215 20.47 10.00 17.86
CA ARG A 215 21.28 8.98 18.51
C ARG A 215 20.50 8.58 19.77
N PRO A 216 20.18 7.29 19.98
CA PRO A 216 19.56 6.86 21.22
C PRO A 216 20.37 7.46 22.36
N ALA A 217 19.74 8.28 23.20
CA ALA A 217 20.40 8.81 24.37
C ALA A 217 20.95 7.60 25.14
N PRO A 218 22.24 7.60 25.53
CA PRO A 218 22.80 6.48 26.27
C PRO A 218 21.91 6.20 27.47
N ALA A 219 21.46 4.95 27.59
CA ALA A 219 20.68 4.51 28.74
C ALA A 219 21.41 4.97 30.02
N PRO A 220 20.70 5.55 31.00
CA PRO A 220 21.35 6.00 32.23
C PRO A 220 22.12 4.83 32.82
N TYR A 221 23.44 5.01 32.95
CA TYR A 221 24.32 4.04 33.56
C TYR A 221 23.85 3.84 35.00
N ALA A 222 23.21 2.70 35.27
CA ALA A 222 22.93 2.28 36.64
C ALA A 222 24.28 2.01 37.30
N GLY A 223 24.80 3.01 38.02
CA GLY A 223 25.98 2.85 38.85
C GLY A 223 25.74 1.72 39.85
N PRO A 224 26.75 0.87 40.12
CA PRO A 224 26.63 -0.21 41.10
C PRO A 224 26.43 0.41 42.50
N GLY A 225 25.20 0.43 42.99
CA GLY A 225 24.91 0.96 44.33
C GLY A 225 23.43 1.19 44.68
N ALA A 226 22.52 1.24 43.72
CA ALA A 226 21.10 1.44 44.04
C ALA A 226 20.39 0.10 44.31
N MET A 227 20.51 -0.41 45.53
CA MET A 227 19.61 -1.47 46.01
C MET A 227 18.20 -0.88 46.22
N PRO A 228 17.12 -1.53 45.74
CA PRO A 228 15.76 -1.08 46.01
C PRO A 228 15.44 -1.20 47.50
N TYR A 229 15.18 -0.07 48.15
CA TYR A 229 14.67 -0.05 49.52
C TYR A 229 13.23 -0.56 49.53
N ALA A 230 13.03 -1.75 50.10
CA ALA A 230 11.70 -2.29 50.37
C ALA A 230 11.06 -1.53 51.56
N PRO A 231 9.84 -0.99 51.42
CA PRO A 231 9.16 -0.31 52.53
C PRO A 231 8.74 -1.32 53.62
N PRO A 232 8.87 -0.96 54.91
CA PRO A 232 8.53 -1.84 56.04
C PRO A 232 7.01 -2.01 56.22
N PRO A 233 6.54 -3.16 56.75
CA PRO A 233 5.12 -3.40 56.98
C PRO A 233 4.58 -2.58 58.17
N VAL A 234 3.44 -1.93 57.95
CA VAL A 234 2.68 -1.18 58.96
C VAL A 234 1.92 -2.15 59.89
N GLN A 235 2.17 -2.04 61.20
CA GLN A 235 1.41 -2.71 62.26
C GLN A 235 0.11 -1.95 62.56
N ALA A 236 -1.01 -2.69 62.65
CA ALA A 236 -2.32 -2.16 63.03
C ALA A 236 -2.40 -1.91 64.55
N PRO A 237 -2.98 -0.78 65.02
CA PRO A 237 -3.08 -0.49 66.45
C PRO A 237 -4.24 -1.24 67.13
N ALA A 238 -3.96 -1.81 68.30
CA ALA A 238 -4.90 -2.47 69.19
C ALA A 238 -5.83 -1.46 69.88
N GLN A 239 -7.12 -1.80 70.01
CA GLN A 239 -8.15 -1.01 70.68
C GLN A 239 -8.02 -1.09 72.21
N GLY A 240 -8.07 0.06 72.88
CA GLY A 240 -8.21 0.23 74.33
C GLY A 240 -9.46 1.04 74.69
N PRO A 241 -9.98 0.93 75.93
CA PRO A 241 -11.41 1.10 76.21
C PRO A 241 -11.89 2.55 76.41
N THR A 242 -13.15 2.75 76.07
CA THR A 242 -13.94 3.99 76.09
C THR A 242 -14.32 4.43 77.51
N PHE A 243 -14.12 5.72 77.82
CA PHE A 243 -14.73 6.40 78.97
C PHE A 243 -15.74 7.45 78.47
N ALA A 244 -16.93 7.41 79.07
CA ALA A 244 -18.06 8.30 78.79
C ALA A 244 -17.90 9.68 79.44
N PRO A 245 -18.33 10.79 78.81
CA PRO A 245 -18.40 12.08 79.49
C PRO A 245 -19.72 12.30 80.23
N ALA A 246 -19.59 12.83 81.43
CA ALA A 246 -20.65 13.23 82.35
C ALA A 246 -21.32 14.56 81.94
N ALA A 247 -22.61 14.69 82.27
CA ALA A 247 -23.46 15.84 82.03
C ALA A 247 -23.22 16.98 83.04
N ALA A 248 -23.38 18.24 82.59
CA ALA A 248 -23.42 19.44 83.42
C ALA A 248 -24.54 20.40 82.94
N PRO A 249 -25.08 21.28 83.82
CA PRO A 249 -26.47 21.75 83.75
C PRO A 249 -26.67 23.17 83.17
N ALA A 250 -27.92 23.46 82.79
CA ALA A 250 -28.49 24.77 82.43
C ALA A 250 -28.53 25.73 83.66
N ALA A 251 -28.64 27.06 83.59
CA ALA A 251 -29.08 28.03 82.59
C ALA A 251 -28.59 29.46 82.98
N THR A 252 -28.55 30.43 82.05
CA THR A 252 -29.30 31.72 82.08
C THR A 252 -28.85 32.66 80.92
N PRO A 253 -29.74 33.54 80.40
CA PRO A 253 -29.48 34.33 79.19
C PRO A 253 -29.14 35.80 79.48
N GLY A 254 -28.19 36.37 78.73
CA GLY A 254 -27.85 37.80 78.82
C GLY A 254 -27.02 38.29 77.63
N TRP A 255 -27.66 39.09 76.77
CA TRP A 255 -27.14 40.13 75.86
C TRP A 255 -25.67 40.13 75.42
N THR A 256 -25.44 40.08 74.09
CA THR A 256 -24.32 40.76 73.42
C THR A 256 -24.73 41.33 72.03
N PRO A 257 -24.29 42.54 71.65
CA PRO A 257 -24.44 43.12 70.31
C PRO A 257 -23.15 43.04 69.43
N THR A 258 -23.37 42.74 68.14
CA THR A 258 -22.69 43.15 66.87
C THR A 258 -21.16 43.20 66.67
N ALA A 259 -20.67 42.47 65.64
CA ALA A 259 -19.91 42.91 64.42
C ALA A 259 -19.18 41.70 63.72
N PRO A 260 -18.65 41.78 62.47
CA PRO A 260 -19.26 42.06 61.17
C PRO A 260 -18.90 40.94 60.10
N PRO A 261 -19.00 41.10 58.76
CA PRO A 261 -19.68 40.16 57.86
C PRO A 261 -18.79 39.12 57.12
N THR A 262 -19.37 37.97 56.81
CA THR A 262 -18.85 36.95 55.88
C THR A 262 -19.06 37.34 54.41
N PRO A 263 -18.09 37.08 53.50
CA PRO A 263 -18.29 37.30 52.06
C PRO A 263 -19.26 36.27 51.47
N VAL A 264 -20.20 36.77 50.67
CA VAL A 264 -21.20 36.02 49.92
C VAL A 264 -20.53 35.32 48.74
N ALA A 265 -20.69 33.99 48.65
CA ALA A 265 -20.35 33.22 47.46
C ALA A 265 -21.39 33.48 46.37
N ALA A 266 -20.92 33.83 45.16
CA ALA A 266 -21.75 34.07 43.99
C ALA A 266 -22.40 32.76 43.48
N PRO A 267 -23.64 32.79 42.96
CA PRO A 267 -24.30 31.62 42.39
C PRO A 267 -23.70 31.25 41.02
N ALA A 268 -23.47 29.95 40.81
CA ALA A 268 -23.05 29.38 39.54
C ALA A 268 -24.16 29.55 38.47
N PRO A 269 -23.82 29.92 37.22
CA PRO A 269 -24.80 29.97 36.13
C PRO A 269 -25.24 28.55 35.73
N ALA A 270 -26.56 28.37 35.59
CA ALA A 270 -27.19 27.16 35.10
C ALA A 270 -26.72 26.84 33.67
N ALA A 271 -26.14 25.66 33.48
CA ALA A 271 -25.80 25.14 32.17
C ALA A 271 -27.07 24.71 31.43
N ALA A 272 -27.25 25.24 30.22
CA ALA A 272 -28.30 24.86 29.28
C ALA A 272 -28.14 23.39 28.82
N PRO A 273 -29.22 22.68 28.45
CA PRO A 273 -29.15 21.30 28.00
C PRO A 273 -28.39 21.22 26.66
N ALA A 274 -27.25 20.53 26.67
CA ALA A 274 -26.51 20.21 25.47
C ALA A 274 -27.34 19.23 24.60
N SER A 275 -27.57 19.65 23.37
CA SER A 275 -28.16 18.86 22.29
C SER A 275 -27.36 17.57 22.07
N ALA A 276 -28.08 16.46 21.95
CA ALA A 276 -27.53 15.13 21.69
C ALA A 276 -26.73 15.13 20.37
N ALA A 277 -25.40 15.01 20.48
CA ALA A 277 -24.54 14.74 19.35
C ALA A 277 -24.67 13.26 18.94
N ALA A 278 -24.83 13.02 17.64
CA ALA A 278 -24.91 11.69 17.04
C ALA A 278 -23.68 10.81 17.36
N PRO A 279 -23.84 9.48 17.49
CA PRO A 279 -22.76 8.59 17.91
C PRO A 279 -21.59 8.62 16.92
N VAL A 280 -20.43 8.98 17.44
CA VAL A 280 -19.18 9.10 16.68
C VAL A 280 -18.63 7.69 16.43
N SER A 281 -18.38 7.41 15.16
CA SER A 281 -17.87 6.15 14.59
C SER A 281 -16.70 5.54 15.39
N ALA A 282 -16.79 4.24 15.68
CA ALA A 282 -15.80 3.41 16.37
C ALA A 282 -14.54 3.06 15.54
N TYR A 283 -14.20 3.88 14.55
CA TYR A 283 -13.02 3.68 13.71
C TYR A 283 -12.04 4.85 13.86
N PRO A 284 -10.72 4.60 13.76
CA PRO A 284 -9.72 5.66 13.83
C PRO A 284 -9.99 6.71 12.75
N ARG A 285 -10.21 7.96 13.15
CA ARG A 285 -10.17 9.08 12.20
C ARG A 285 -8.71 9.27 11.78
N LEU A 286 -8.44 8.96 10.51
CA LEU A 286 -7.26 9.43 9.82
C LEU A 286 -7.42 10.94 9.59
N ASP A 287 -7.02 11.74 10.57
CA ASP A 287 -6.96 13.18 10.40
C ASP A 287 -5.72 13.52 9.58
N ALA A 288 -5.92 13.86 8.30
CA ALA A 288 -4.85 14.16 7.35
C ALA A 288 -4.00 15.38 7.79
N SER A 289 -4.48 16.18 8.74
CA SER A 289 -3.81 17.38 9.23
C SER A 289 -2.97 17.18 10.50
N ALA A 290 -3.16 16.09 11.25
CA ALA A 290 -2.59 15.90 12.59
C ALA A 290 -1.46 14.86 12.69
N GLY A 291 -1.10 14.21 11.58
CA GLY A 291 -0.10 13.14 11.53
C GLY A 291 -0.61 11.80 12.11
N LEU A 292 0.02 10.69 11.73
CA LEU A 292 -0.29 9.36 12.26
C LEU A 292 0.09 9.29 13.74
N ARG A 293 -0.86 9.61 14.63
CA ARG A 293 -0.72 9.33 16.06
C ARG A 293 -1.21 7.91 16.32
N LEU A 294 -0.34 7.10 16.92
CA LEU A 294 -0.70 5.82 17.49
C LEU A 294 -1.61 6.10 18.69
N GLU A 295 -2.92 6.01 18.49
CA GLU A 295 -3.88 6.12 19.56
C GLU A 295 -4.14 4.73 20.17
N TRP A 296 -4.24 4.68 21.50
CA TRP A 296 -4.50 3.45 22.22
C TRP A 296 -5.87 2.87 21.83
N PRO A 297 -5.99 1.56 21.51
CA PRO A 297 -7.25 0.95 21.11
C PRO A 297 -8.35 1.15 22.17
N ARG A 298 -9.59 1.35 21.71
CA ARG A 298 -10.76 1.56 22.57
C ARG A 298 -11.89 0.61 22.18
N TYR A 299 -12.72 0.25 23.14
CA TYR A 299 -14.00 -0.43 22.93
C TYR A 299 -14.99 0.48 22.16
N ILE A 300 -16.06 -0.11 21.63
CA ILE A 300 -17.13 0.62 20.93
C ILE A 300 -17.84 1.68 21.80
N ASN A 301 -17.78 1.50 23.13
CA ASN A 301 -18.28 2.47 24.11
C ASN A 301 -17.28 3.61 24.42
N GLY A 302 -16.14 3.66 23.73
CA GLY A 302 -15.10 4.68 23.90
C GLY A 302 -14.11 4.44 25.06
N GLN A 303 -14.26 3.35 25.82
CA GLN A 303 -13.35 3.01 26.92
C GLN A 303 -12.02 2.45 26.37
N PRO A 304 -10.85 2.86 26.86
CA PRO A 304 -9.56 2.30 26.43
C PRO A 304 -9.41 0.83 26.83
N LEU A 305 -8.74 0.03 25.98
CA LEU A 305 -8.42 -1.36 26.32
C LEU A 305 -7.44 -1.42 27.50
N PRO A 306 -7.56 -2.39 28.41
CA PRO A 306 -6.58 -2.59 29.46
C PRO A 306 -5.21 -2.99 28.88
N ALA A 307 -4.14 -2.56 29.53
CA ALA A 307 -2.77 -2.92 29.17
C ALA A 307 -2.33 -4.19 29.91
N ARG A 308 -1.67 -5.10 29.20
CA ARG A 308 -0.98 -6.24 29.79
C ARG A 308 0.32 -5.80 30.47
N PRO A 309 0.92 -6.66 31.31
CA PRO A 309 2.22 -6.37 31.93
C PRO A 309 3.36 -6.09 30.95
N ASP A 310 3.23 -6.54 29.69
CA ASP A 310 4.17 -6.29 28.59
C ASP A 310 3.91 -4.97 27.83
N GLY A 311 2.89 -4.20 28.23
CA GLY A 311 2.50 -2.96 27.57
C GLY A 311 1.69 -3.14 26.28
N SER A 312 1.25 -4.37 25.96
CA SER A 312 0.36 -4.63 24.83
C SER A 312 -1.12 -4.48 25.22
N PRO A 313 -2.02 -4.12 24.28
CA PRO A 313 -3.45 -4.06 24.54
C PRO A 313 -4.05 -5.47 24.73
N ASP A 314 -4.88 -5.62 25.77
CA ASP A 314 -5.53 -6.90 26.07
C ASP A 314 -6.86 -7.07 25.33
N PHE A 315 -6.88 -7.98 24.37
CA PHE A 315 -8.07 -8.29 23.55
C PHE A 315 -8.94 -9.42 24.10
N THR A 316 -8.65 -9.98 25.27
CA THR A 316 -9.35 -11.15 25.83
C THR A 316 -10.86 -10.96 26.05
N GLY A 317 -11.34 -9.71 26.17
CA GLY A 317 -12.75 -9.36 26.31
C GLY A 317 -13.45 -8.88 25.03
N VAL A 318 -12.77 -8.88 23.88
CA VAL A 318 -13.35 -8.42 22.60
C VAL A 318 -14.01 -9.61 21.90
N VAL A 319 -15.35 -9.64 21.91
CA VAL A 319 -16.14 -10.65 21.21
C VAL A 319 -16.43 -10.17 19.79
N GLY A 320 -15.84 -10.81 18.77
CA GLY A 320 -16.16 -10.54 17.36
C GLY A 320 -14.95 -10.33 16.44
N TYR A 321 -14.07 -11.33 16.35
CA TYR A 321 -13.22 -11.56 15.18
C TYR A 321 -13.64 -12.86 14.50
#